data_AF-A0A7S1JCH9-F1
#
_entry.id   AF-A0A7S1JCH9-F1
#
_cell.length_a   1.000
_cell.length_b   1.000
_cell.length_c   1.000
_cell.angle_alpha   90.00
_cell.angle_beta   90.00
_cell.angle_gamma   90.00
#
_symmetry.space_group_name_H-M   'P 1'
#
loop_
_entity.id
_entity.type
_entity.pdbx_description
1 polymer ?
#
loop_
_entity_poly.entity_id
_entity_poly.type
_entity_poly.pdbx_seq_one_letter_code
_entity_poly.pdbx_strand_id
1 'polypeptide(L)'
;APPPTRSPPSHKGSDSDSDASGRRKRKRTKDTKKDKKKEEPKAEEKRKSSRTVLFEAMLDEKVKDLECTFDEAMKDLVVDERYKAIKRMGDRRIAFGAWKEARKLEQQEKENAVAEFMEMLDQYKKIRRDSTWEKVRNIIGEDSRFLAVTYEQERERLFEKWRAKAPPEDVISDEASDSESDDNPTATVDVDGMKAKRRKNMAGKGKVRSRMAIVPKDAEEPTERIPDMPKIRDRRKEEVVEAEPEPEPE
;
A
#
# COMPACT_ATOMS: atom_id res chain seq x y z
N ALA A 1 22.11 -79.36 35.90
CA ALA A 1 22.50 -80.09 34.67
C ALA A 1 21.64 -81.34 34.57
N PRO A 2 20.93 -81.51 33.44
CA PRO A 2 21.25 -82.63 32.55
C PRO A 2 21.51 -82.18 31.08
N PRO A 3 22.32 -82.91 30.30
CA PRO A 3 22.54 -82.65 28.88
C PRO A 3 21.82 -83.73 28.00
N PRO A 4 22.06 -83.85 26.68
CA PRO A 4 21.04 -83.73 25.63
C PRO A 4 20.77 -85.07 24.91
N THR A 5 19.77 -85.18 24.02
CA THR A 5 19.77 -86.11 22.87
C THR A 5 18.62 -85.77 21.90
N ARG A 6 18.94 -85.30 20.69
CA ARG A 6 19.01 -86.05 19.41
C ARG A 6 17.68 -86.07 18.62
N SER A 7 17.60 -85.18 17.63
CA SER A 7 16.90 -85.43 16.34
C SER A 7 17.82 -86.26 15.41
N PRO A 8 17.47 -86.58 14.14
CA PRO A 8 16.19 -86.88 13.44
C PRO A 8 16.29 -88.28 12.71
N PRO A 9 15.44 -88.67 11.72
CA PRO A 9 15.68 -88.27 10.32
C PRO A 9 14.44 -88.18 9.36
N SER A 10 14.77 -87.57 8.22
CA SER A 10 14.12 -87.32 6.92
C SER A 10 13.32 -88.42 6.18
N HIS A 11 12.32 -87.99 5.38
CA HIS A 11 12.01 -88.38 3.97
C HIS A 11 10.99 -87.37 3.39
N LYS A 12 11.26 -86.56 2.34
CA LYS A 12 11.30 -86.75 0.86
C LYS A 12 9.96 -87.09 0.17
N GLY A 13 9.57 -86.27 -0.83
CA GLY A 13 8.57 -86.52 -1.88
C GLY A 13 7.44 -85.44 -1.88
N SER A 14 7.46 -84.39 -2.70
CA SER A 14 7.05 -84.30 -4.12
C SER A 14 5.71 -84.95 -4.41
N ASP A 15 4.68 -84.17 -4.76
CA ASP A 15 3.88 -84.36 -5.98
C ASP A 15 2.88 -83.23 -6.20
N SER A 16 2.53 -83.07 -7.47
CA SER A 16 1.94 -81.91 -8.12
C SER A 16 0.57 -82.30 -8.67
N ASP A 17 -0.47 -81.50 -8.45
CA ASP A 17 -1.77 -81.60 -9.13
C ASP A 17 -2.46 -80.22 -8.99
N SER A 18 -2.65 -79.42 -10.04
CA SER A 18 -3.51 -79.55 -11.23
C SER A 18 -4.82 -78.73 -11.09
N ASP A 19 -4.90 -77.73 -11.98
CA ASP A 19 -6.05 -77.17 -12.71
C ASP A 19 -7.40 -76.73 -12.07
N ALA A 20 -7.96 -75.72 -12.74
CA ALA A 20 -9.37 -75.42 -12.98
C ALA A 20 -10.28 -74.78 -11.89
N SER A 21 -10.39 -73.45 -12.03
CA SER A 21 -11.64 -72.66 -12.12
C SER A 21 -12.69 -72.67 -10.99
N GLY A 22 -12.89 -71.50 -10.37
CA GLY A 22 -13.94 -71.28 -9.36
C GLY A 22 -14.26 -69.82 -9.04
N ARG A 23 -14.75 -69.08 -10.04
CA ARG A 23 -15.57 -67.86 -9.96
C ARG A 23 -16.12 -67.51 -8.56
N ARG A 24 -15.69 -66.40 -7.95
CA ARG A 24 -16.58 -65.46 -7.18
C ARG A 24 -15.88 -64.15 -6.78
N LYS A 25 -16.36 -63.08 -7.41
CA LYS A 25 -16.20 -61.63 -7.14
C LYS A 25 -15.88 -61.30 -5.67
N ARG A 26 -14.73 -60.67 -5.42
CA ARG A 26 -14.58 -59.65 -4.36
C ARG A 26 -13.73 -58.49 -4.85
N LYS A 27 -14.45 -57.49 -5.36
CA LYS A 27 -14.21 -56.04 -5.37
C LYS A 27 -12.75 -55.59 -5.15
N ARG A 28 -12.15 -55.13 -6.25
CA ARG A 28 -11.11 -54.10 -6.25
C ARG A 28 -11.64 -52.89 -5.46
N THR A 29 -11.01 -52.56 -4.35
CA THR A 29 -10.98 -51.20 -3.77
C THR A 29 -9.52 -50.82 -3.54
N LYS A 30 -8.77 -50.85 -4.65
CA LYS A 30 -7.56 -50.06 -4.85
C LYS A 30 -7.99 -49.02 -5.88
N ASP A 31 -7.62 -47.76 -5.69
CA ASP A 31 -8.05 -46.58 -6.46
C ASP A 31 -9.22 -45.76 -5.85
N THR A 32 -9.01 -45.13 -4.69
CA THR A 32 -9.70 -43.86 -4.29
C THR A 32 -8.88 -43.05 -3.27
N LYS A 33 -7.54 -43.12 -3.34
CA LYS A 33 -6.67 -42.28 -2.48
C LYS A 33 -5.55 -41.65 -3.30
N LYS A 34 -5.89 -40.98 -4.40
CA LYS A 34 -4.91 -40.18 -5.16
C LYS A 34 -5.48 -38.97 -5.89
N ASP A 35 -6.68 -38.50 -5.58
CA ASP A 35 -7.23 -37.27 -6.20
C ASP A 35 -7.91 -36.35 -5.17
N LYS A 36 -7.28 -36.16 -4.00
CA LYS A 36 -7.75 -35.21 -2.97
C LYS A 36 -6.62 -34.32 -2.42
N LYS A 37 -5.64 -33.99 -3.25
CA LYS A 37 -4.48 -33.16 -2.84
C LYS A 37 -4.27 -31.90 -3.68
N LYS A 38 -5.07 -31.67 -4.73
CA LYS A 38 -4.89 -30.50 -5.63
C LYS A 38 -5.87 -29.34 -5.34
N GLU A 39 -7.00 -29.59 -4.67
CA GLU A 39 -7.97 -28.55 -4.27
C GLU A 39 -7.75 -28.00 -2.85
N GLU A 40 -7.16 -28.80 -1.96
CA GLU A 40 -6.81 -28.43 -0.58
C GLU A 40 -5.91 -27.18 -0.43
N PRO A 41 -4.88 -26.93 -1.27
CA PRO A 41 -4.01 -25.77 -1.06
C PRO A 41 -4.72 -24.43 -1.31
N LYS A 42 -5.60 -24.35 -2.31
CA LYS A 42 -6.37 -23.12 -2.61
C LYS A 42 -7.42 -22.82 -1.54
N ALA A 43 -8.10 -23.86 -1.04
CA ALA A 43 -9.07 -23.69 0.04
C ALA A 43 -8.40 -23.25 1.35
N GLU A 44 -7.23 -23.78 1.69
CA GLU A 44 -6.49 -23.38 2.88
C GLU A 44 -5.92 -21.97 2.75
N GLU A 45 -5.49 -21.55 1.55
CA GLU A 45 -5.02 -20.18 1.29
C GLU A 45 -6.16 -19.15 1.43
N LYS A 46 -7.35 -19.43 0.89
CA LYS A 46 -8.54 -18.59 1.10
C LYS A 46 -8.98 -18.53 2.58
N ARG A 47 -8.81 -19.63 3.32
CA ARG A 47 -9.06 -19.67 4.77
C ARG A 47 -8.02 -18.91 5.58
N LYS A 48 -6.76 -18.90 5.14
CA LYS A 48 -5.71 -18.08 5.73
C LYS A 48 -5.96 -16.60 5.47
N SER A 49 -6.30 -16.21 4.24
CA SER A 49 -6.59 -14.80 3.91
C SER A 49 -7.83 -14.28 4.66
N SER A 50 -8.88 -15.09 4.81
CA SER A 50 -10.04 -14.68 5.62
C SER A 50 -9.70 -14.49 7.11
N ARG A 51 -8.81 -15.30 7.68
CA ARG A 51 -8.34 -15.11 9.07
C ARG A 51 -7.47 -13.87 9.23
N THR A 52 -6.62 -13.55 8.24
CA THR A 52 -5.80 -12.32 8.29
C THR A 52 -6.66 -11.08 8.14
N VAL A 53 -7.67 -11.08 7.27
CA VAL A 53 -8.63 -9.96 7.14
C VAL A 53 -9.39 -9.71 8.45
N LEU A 54 -9.86 -10.76 9.13
CA LEU A 54 -10.51 -10.61 10.45
C LEU A 54 -9.55 -10.07 11.52
N PHE A 55 -8.28 -10.47 11.46
CA PHE A 55 -7.25 -9.99 12.35
C PHE A 55 -6.92 -8.51 12.08
N GLU A 56 -6.76 -8.11 10.83
CA GLU A 56 -6.54 -6.72 10.42
C GLU A 56 -7.72 -5.81 10.80
N ALA A 57 -8.97 -6.25 10.59
CA ALA A 57 -10.15 -5.50 11.03
C ALA A 57 -10.18 -5.28 12.55
N MET A 58 -9.73 -6.28 13.33
CA MET A 58 -9.58 -6.11 14.78
C MET A 58 -8.47 -5.12 15.12
N LEU A 59 -7.34 -5.13 14.40
CA LEU A 59 -6.26 -4.15 14.59
C LEU A 59 -6.77 -2.73 14.33
N ASP A 60 -7.55 -2.53 13.27
CA ASP A 60 -8.15 -1.23 12.95
C ASP A 60 -9.08 -0.70 14.05
N GLU A 61 -9.79 -1.58 14.76
CA GLU A 61 -10.68 -1.18 15.85
C GLU A 61 -9.96 -0.92 17.18
N LYS A 62 -8.92 -1.70 17.48
CA LYS A 62 -8.28 -1.74 18.81
C LYS A 62 -6.98 -0.96 18.88
N VAL A 63 -6.21 -0.92 17.80
CA VAL A 63 -4.89 -0.30 17.75
C VAL A 63 -5.02 1.08 17.13
N LYS A 64 -4.94 2.11 17.98
CA LYS A 64 -4.99 3.52 17.56
C LYS A 64 -3.63 4.08 17.21
N ASP A 65 -2.59 3.60 17.88
CA ASP A 65 -1.24 4.12 17.74
C ASP A 65 -0.42 3.25 16.79
N LEU A 66 -0.05 3.78 15.62
CA LEU A 66 0.80 3.06 14.66
C LEU A 66 2.21 2.82 15.20
N GLU A 67 2.68 3.58 16.19
CA GLU A 67 4.01 3.41 16.78
C GLU A 67 4.06 2.37 17.91
N CYS A 68 2.91 1.82 18.33
CA CYS A 68 2.91 0.81 19.40
C CYS A 68 3.69 -0.45 19.01
N THR A 69 4.27 -1.09 20.02
CA THR A 69 4.93 -2.38 19.85
C THR A 69 3.91 -3.51 19.82
N PHE A 70 4.27 -4.63 19.19
CA PHE A 70 3.38 -5.80 19.14
C PHE A 70 2.97 -6.29 20.53
N ASP A 71 3.91 -6.27 21.49
CA ASP A 71 3.67 -6.78 22.84
C ASP A 71 2.79 -5.83 23.68
N GLU A 72 2.81 -4.52 23.40
CA GLU A 72 1.88 -3.55 23.98
C GLU A 72 0.47 -3.76 23.45
N ALA A 73 0.31 -3.77 22.12
CA ALA A 73 -1.00 -4.00 21.49
C ALA A 73 -1.59 -5.35 21.90
N MET A 74 -0.76 -6.40 21.99
CA MET A 74 -1.21 -7.76 22.31
C MET A 74 -1.98 -7.87 23.63
N LYS A 75 -1.66 -7.06 24.63
CA LYS A 75 -2.35 -7.07 25.93
C LYS A 75 -3.85 -6.81 25.78
N ASP A 76 -4.21 -5.95 24.83
CA ASP A 76 -5.60 -5.58 24.55
C ASP A 76 -6.23 -6.52 23.51
N LEU A 77 -5.42 -7.03 22.57
CA LEU A 77 -5.90 -7.90 21.50
C LEU A 77 -6.24 -9.32 21.98
N VAL A 78 -5.56 -9.85 23.01
CA VAL A 78 -5.74 -11.24 23.46
C VAL A 78 -7.16 -11.56 23.95
N VAL A 79 -7.89 -10.52 24.38
CA VAL A 79 -9.28 -10.62 24.85
C VAL A 79 -10.24 -10.93 23.69
N ASP A 80 -9.91 -10.48 22.47
CA ASP A 80 -10.76 -10.64 21.29
C ASP A 80 -10.70 -12.06 20.72
N GLU A 81 -11.84 -12.61 20.29
CA GLU A 81 -11.89 -13.93 19.67
C GLU A 81 -11.20 -13.96 18.30
N ARG A 82 -11.21 -12.83 17.57
CA ARG A 82 -10.54 -12.68 16.26
C ARG A 82 -9.03 -12.78 16.38
N TYR A 83 -8.46 -12.46 17.54
CA TYR A 83 -7.05 -12.68 17.82
C TYR A 83 -6.68 -14.17 17.79
N LYS A 84 -7.61 -15.06 18.20
CA LYS A 84 -7.44 -16.51 18.15
C LYS A 84 -7.60 -17.09 16.73
N ALA A 85 -8.08 -16.30 15.76
CA ALA A 85 -8.27 -16.74 14.37
C ALA A 85 -6.95 -17.16 13.71
N ILE A 86 -5.85 -16.46 14.02
CA ILE A 86 -4.50 -16.88 13.64
C ILE A 86 -3.93 -17.75 14.77
N LYS A 87 -3.66 -19.02 14.49
CA LYS A 87 -3.23 -19.98 15.53
C LYS A 87 -1.78 -19.78 15.99
N ARG A 88 -0.90 -19.34 15.08
CA ARG A 88 0.54 -19.22 15.34
C ARG A 88 0.92 -17.80 15.73
N MET A 89 1.67 -17.67 16.83
CA MET A 89 2.18 -16.36 17.28
C MET A 89 3.09 -15.68 16.25
N GLY A 90 3.92 -16.45 15.53
CA GLY A 90 4.76 -15.91 14.46
C GLY A 90 3.93 -15.27 13.34
N ASP A 91 2.87 -15.95 12.90
CA ASP A 91 1.95 -15.44 11.88
C ASP A 91 1.24 -14.16 12.35
N ARG A 92 0.87 -14.05 13.64
CA ARG A 92 0.29 -12.83 14.22
C ARG A 92 1.27 -11.65 14.20
N ARG A 93 2.54 -11.88 14.57
CA ARG A 93 3.57 -10.84 14.57
C ARG A 93 3.87 -10.35 13.16
N ILE A 94 3.92 -11.26 12.18
CA ILE A 94 4.08 -10.91 10.76
C ILE A 94 2.88 -10.09 10.27
N ALA A 95 1.65 -10.55 10.54
CA ALA A 95 0.43 -9.84 10.14
C ALA A 95 0.35 -8.43 10.75
N PHE A 96 0.72 -8.29 12.03
CA PHE A 96 0.77 -6.98 12.69
C PHE A 96 1.80 -6.03 12.06
N GLY A 97 2.99 -6.54 11.72
CA GLY A 97 4.01 -5.76 11.02
C GLY A 97 3.53 -5.28 9.65
N ALA A 98 2.96 -6.18 8.86
CA ALA A 98 2.39 -5.86 7.55
C ALA A 98 1.27 -4.82 7.65
N TRP A 99 0.38 -4.96 8.65
CA TRP A 99 -0.68 -3.98 8.90
C TRP A 99 -0.12 -2.59 9.25
N LYS A 100 0.90 -2.51 10.12
CA LYS A 100 1.57 -1.23 10.44
C LYS A 100 2.19 -0.58 9.20
N GLU A 101 2.90 -1.36 8.40
CA GLU A 101 3.53 -0.87 7.16
C GLU A 101 2.48 -0.38 6.17
N ALA A 102 1.40 -1.13 5.97
CA ALA A 102 0.30 -0.74 5.10
C ALA A 102 -0.37 0.57 5.57
N ARG A 103 -0.64 0.71 6.86
CA ARG A 103 -1.22 1.96 7.43
C ARG A 103 -0.29 3.16 7.30
N LYS A 104 1.01 2.95 7.50
CA LYS A 104 2.01 4.01 7.32
C LYS A 104 2.10 4.45 5.86
N LEU A 105 2.07 3.50 4.92
CA LEU A 105 2.08 3.77 3.50
C LEU A 105 0.80 4.53 3.08
N GLU A 106 -0.37 4.07 3.51
CA GLU A 106 -1.64 4.75 3.22
C GLU A 106 -1.66 6.20 3.74
N GLN A 107 -1.13 6.43 4.94
CA GLN A 107 -1.02 7.78 5.50
C GLN A 107 -0.06 8.66 4.68
N GLN A 108 1.08 8.10 4.26
CA GLN A 108 2.03 8.79 3.41
C GLN A 108 1.46 9.10 2.02
N GLU A 109 0.73 8.18 1.41
CA GLU A 109 0.05 8.41 0.12
C GLU A 109 -1.00 9.52 0.23
N LYS A 110 -1.76 9.55 1.33
CA LYS A 110 -2.69 10.66 1.60
C LYS A 110 -1.96 11.99 1.77
N GLU A 111 -0.87 12.02 2.52
CA GLU A 111 -0.05 13.23 2.70
C GLU A 111 0.55 13.71 1.38
N ASN A 112 1.03 12.79 0.54
CA ASN A 112 1.53 13.09 -0.80
C ASN A 112 0.43 13.62 -1.70
N ALA A 113 -0.75 12.98 -1.73
CA ALA A 113 -1.89 13.46 -2.52
C ALA A 113 -2.33 14.88 -2.10
N VAL A 114 -2.30 15.15 -0.79
CA VAL A 114 -2.56 16.51 -0.27
C VAL A 114 -1.48 17.49 -0.71
N ALA A 115 -0.20 17.13 -0.62
CA ALA A 115 0.91 17.99 -1.01
C ALA A 115 0.86 18.31 -2.51
N GLU A 116 0.65 17.31 -3.36
CA GLU A 116 0.51 17.45 -4.80
C GLU A 116 -0.71 18.30 -5.17
N PHE A 117 -1.82 18.15 -4.44
CA PHE A 117 -3.01 19.00 -4.62
C PHE A 117 -2.71 20.46 -4.30
N MET A 118 -2.00 20.74 -3.20
CA MET A 118 -1.60 22.11 -2.83
C MET A 118 -0.64 22.71 -3.87
N GLU A 119 0.34 21.94 -4.32
CA GLU A 119 1.30 22.37 -5.34
C GLU A 119 0.59 22.65 -6.67
N MET A 120 -0.37 21.83 -7.06
CA MET A 120 -1.22 22.08 -8.23
C MET A 120 -1.96 23.41 -8.09
N LEU A 121 -2.58 23.70 -6.94
CA LEU A 121 -3.26 24.99 -6.71
C LEU A 121 -2.30 26.18 -6.84
N ASP A 122 -1.05 26.05 -6.39
CA ASP A 122 -0.02 27.10 -6.54
C ASP A 122 0.46 27.27 -8.00
N GLN A 123 0.58 26.19 -8.77
CA GLN A 123 1.04 26.22 -10.16
C GLN A 123 0.01 26.83 -11.11
N TYR A 124 -1.28 26.63 -10.85
CA TYR A 124 -2.36 27.17 -11.66
C TYR A 124 -2.55 28.67 -11.38
N LYS A 125 -1.77 29.52 -12.07
CA LYS A 125 -1.85 30.99 -12.01
C LYS A 125 -3.24 31.60 -12.25
N LYS A 126 -4.17 30.82 -12.84
CA LYS A 126 -5.57 31.21 -13.07
C LYS A 126 -6.45 31.07 -11.83
N ILE A 127 -6.01 30.28 -10.84
CA ILE A 127 -6.68 30.16 -9.55
C ILE A 127 -6.19 31.31 -8.68
N ARG A 128 -7.13 32.15 -8.27
CA ARG A 128 -6.87 33.21 -7.29
C ARG A 128 -7.45 32.77 -5.96
N ARG A 129 -6.89 33.29 -4.86
CA ARG A 129 -7.35 32.93 -3.50
C ARG A 129 -8.78 33.40 -3.20
N ASP A 130 -9.27 34.40 -3.91
CA ASP A 130 -10.66 34.88 -3.86
C ASP A 130 -11.63 34.05 -4.73
N SER A 131 -11.13 33.07 -5.48
CA SER A 131 -11.97 32.25 -6.37
C SER A 131 -12.89 31.32 -5.55
N THR A 132 -14.09 31.10 -6.06
CA THR A 132 -15.03 30.12 -5.50
C THR A 132 -14.61 28.70 -5.84
N TRP A 133 -14.93 27.74 -4.97
CA TRP A 133 -14.60 26.33 -5.16
C TRP A 133 -15.11 25.78 -6.51
N GLU A 134 -16.34 26.12 -6.90
CA GLU A 134 -16.93 25.70 -8.17
C GLU A 134 -16.11 26.14 -9.39
N LYS A 135 -15.60 27.37 -9.37
CA LYS A 135 -14.78 27.90 -10.46
C LYS A 135 -13.44 27.16 -10.54
N VAL A 136 -12.85 26.88 -9.38
CA VAL A 136 -11.59 26.12 -9.30
C VAL A 136 -11.79 24.70 -9.81
N ARG A 137 -12.83 23.99 -9.35
CA ARG A 137 -13.20 22.65 -9.81
C ARG A 137 -13.31 22.58 -11.35
N ASN A 138 -13.92 23.58 -11.98
CA ASN A 138 -14.06 23.61 -13.44
C ASN A 138 -12.72 23.80 -14.18
N ILE A 139 -11.71 24.36 -13.52
CA ILE A 139 -10.38 24.61 -14.10
C ILE A 139 -9.45 23.40 -13.94
N ILE A 140 -9.50 22.72 -12.79
CA ILE A 140 -8.56 21.63 -12.43
C ILE A 140 -9.20 20.24 -12.40
N GLY A 141 -10.50 20.14 -12.69
CA GLY A 141 -11.28 18.90 -12.53
C GLY A 141 -10.80 17.70 -13.35
N GLU A 142 -10.02 17.95 -14.41
CA GLU A 142 -9.43 16.93 -15.27
C GLU A 142 -7.99 16.52 -14.86
N ASP A 143 -7.36 17.23 -13.91
CA ASP A 143 -5.98 16.92 -13.47
C ASP A 143 -5.96 15.64 -12.62
N SER A 144 -5.00 14.75 -12.88
CA SER A 144 -4.83 13.51 -12.12
C SER A 144 -4.58 13.76 -10.62
N ARG A 145 -3.92 14.86 -10.24
CA ARG A 145 -3.66 15.24 -8.84
C ARG A 145 -4.93 15.71 -8.13
N PHE A 146 -5.88 16.27 -8.88
CA PHE A 146 -7.23 16.58 -8.37
C PHE A 146 -8.03 15.29 -8.11
N LEU A 147 -7.93 14.31 -9.03
CA LEU A 147 -8.62 13.03 -8.91
C LEU A 147 -8.03 12.11 -7.83
N ALA A 148 -6.74 12.27 -7.48
CA ALA A 148 -6.06 11.51 -6.44
C ALA A 148 -6.71 11.68 -5.04
N VAL A 149 -7.25 12.87 -4.75
CA VAL A 149 -8.07 13.10 -3.56
C VAL A 149 -9.47 12.59 -3.88
N THR A 150 -9.93 11.49 -3.29
CA THR A 150 -11.17 10.82 -3.70
C THR A 150 -12.45 11.56 -3.32
N TYR A 151 -12.46 12.24 -2.17
CA TYR A 151 -13.67 12.87 -1.63
C TYR A 151 -13.75 14.36 -1.95
N GLU A 152 -14.87 14.79 -2.55
CA GLU A 152 -15.10 16.19 -2.92
C GLU A 152 -15.05 17.15 -1.71
N GLN A 153 -15.64 16.76 -0.58
CA GLN A 153 -15.61 17.53 0.66
C GLN A 153 -14.18 17.77 1.16
N GLU A 154 -13.30 16.77 1.02
CA GLU A 154 -11.89 16.92 1.40
C GLU A 154 -11.18 17.87 0.43
N ARG A 155 -11.47 17.79 -0.87
CA ARG A 155 -10.90 18.72 -1.85
C ARG A 155 -11.28 20.18 -1.57
N GLU A 156 -12.55 20.44 -1.25
CA GLU A 156 -13.03 21.78 -0.88
C GLU A 156 -12.36 22.28 0.40
N ARG A 157 -12.26 21.41 1.42
CA ARG A 157 -11.54 21.72 2.66
C ARG A 157 -10.06 22.04 2.43
N LEU A 158 -9.40 21.28 1.54
CA LEU A 158 -8.01 21.52 1.16
C LEU A 158 -7.85 22.85 0.44
N PHE A 159 -8.78 23.20 -0.45
CA PHE A 159 -8.80 24.51 -1.10
C PHE A 159 -8.98 25.65 -0.09
N GLU A 160 -9.89 25.50 0.89
CA GLU A 160 -10.06 26.48 1.97
C GLU A 160 -8.77 26.64 2.79
N LYS A 161 -8.11 25.52 3.12
CA LYS A 161 -6.82 25.53 3.82
C LYS A 161 -5.74 26.24 3.01
N TRP A 162 -5.69 26.00 1.70
CA TRP A 162 -4.77 26.69 0.79
C TRP A 162 -5.04 28.20 0.75
N ARG A 163 -6.32 28.59 0.65
CA ARG A 163 -6.75 30.00 0.69
C ARG A 163 -6.33 30.69 1.99
N ALA A 164 -6.51 30.02 3.12
CA ALA A 164 -6.14 30.50 4.45
C ALA A 164 -4.62 30.58 4.68
N LYS A 165 -3.82 29.80 3.94
CA LYS A 165 -2.35 29.85 3.99
C LYS A 165 -1.86 31.14 3.34
N ALA A 166 -1.91 32.26 4.06
CA ALA A 166 -1.46 33.60 3.62
C ALA A 166 -0.11 33.56 2.88
N PRO A 167 0.12 34.38 1.85
CA PRO A 167 1.47 34.53 1.31
C PRO A 167 2.33 35.13 2.45
N PRO A 168 3.62 34.79 2.57
CA PRO A 168 4.50 35.54 3.44
C PRO A 168 4.41 37.02 3.05
N GLU A 169 4.02 37.85 4.02
CA GLU A 169 3.89 39.30 3.85
C GLU A 169 5.27 39.93 3.65
N ASP A 170 5.75 39.95 2.40
CA ASP A 170 6.91 40.75 1.99
C ASP A 170 6.60 41.55 0.70
N VAL A 171 5.31 41.81 0.42
CA VAL A 171 4.90 42.72 -0.66
C VAL A 171 3.91 43.74 -0.12
N ILE A 172 4.34 44.48 0.91
CA ILE A 172 3.87 45.85 1.09
C ILE A 172 4.61 46.65 0.03
N SER A 173 3.95 46.85 -1.10
CA SER A 173 4.27 47.93 -2.04
C SER A 173 4.05 49.26 -1.31
N ASP A 174 5.07 49.72 -0.57
CA ASP A 174 5.23 51.11 -0.18
C ASP A 174 5.67 51.90 -1.42
N GLU A 175 4.73 52.07 -2.34
CA GLU A 175 4.79 53.05 -3.41
C GLU A 175 3.59 53.99 -3.27
N ALA A 176 3.61 54.72 -2.14
CA ALA A 176 3.09 56.07 -2.10
C ALA A 176 4.28 57.01 -2.34
N SER A 177 4.40 57.45 -3.59
CA SER A 177 5.06 58.71 -3.92
C SER A 177 4.37 59.84 -3.14
N ASP A 178 5.12 60.56 -2.32
CA ASP A 178 4.83 61.95 -2.03
C ASP A 178 6.10 62.75 -2.25
N SER A 179 5.95 63.80 -3.04
CA SER A 179 6.97 64.59 -3.70
C SER A 179 7.09 65.97 -3.05
N GLU A 180 8.32 66.51 -3.04
CA GLU A 180 8.72 67.92 -2.76
C GLU A 180 8.76 68.32 -1.25
N SER A 181 9.69 69.12 -0.71
CA SER A 181 10.74 70.00 -1.26
C SER A 181 11.79 70.38 -0.16
N ASP A 182 13.03 70.61 -0.63
CA ASP A 182 14.05 71.63 -0.28
C ASP A 182 14.65 71.92 1.13
N ASP A 183 15.99 72.09 1.08
CA ASP A 183 16.93 72.95 1.84
C ASP A 183 17.33 72.69 3.31
N ASN A 184 18.57 72.22 3.53
CA ASN A 184 19.75 73.06 3.90
C ASN A 184 20.88 72.20 4.56
N PRO A 185 22.18 72.39 4.22
CA PRO A 185 23.30 71.57 4.72
C PRO A 185 24.17 72.30 5.75
N THR A 186 24.69 71.64 6.80
CA THR A 186 26.03 71.95 7.37
C THR A 186 26.55 70.94 8.39
N ALA A 187 27.88 70.79 8.38
CA ALA A 187 28.80 70.28 9.41
C ALA A 187 28.89 68.75 9.57
N THR A 188 29.87 68.05 8.94
CA THR A 188 31.31 67.97 9.27
C THR A 188 31.60 67.81 10.77
N VAL A 189 32.06 66.62 11.18
CA VAL A 189 33.36 66.39 11.84
C VAL A 189 33.69 64.90 11.87
N ASP A 190 34.87 64.58 11.37
CA ASP A 190 35.63 63.34 11.51
C ASP A 190 35.84 62.90 12.98
N VAL A 191 36.18 61.62 13.19
CA VAL A 191 37.37 61.18 13.96
C VAL A 191 37.48 59.63 13.99
N ASP A 192 38.65 59.18 13.55
CA ASP A 192 39.43 57.98 13.93
C ASP A 192 38.75 56.64 14.27
N GLY A 193 39.08 55.66 13.41
CA GLY A 193 40.13 54.71 13.76
C GLY A 193 39.78 53.61 14.78
N MET A 194 39.57 52.38 14.30
CA MET A 194 40.12 51.22 15.02
C MET A 194 40.35 49.98 14.15
N LYS A 195 41.58 49.52 14.30
CA LYS A 195 42.24 48.35 13.72
C LYS A 195 41.60 47.02 14.13
N ALA A 196 41.73 46.08 13.19
CA ALA A 196 42.09 44.67 13.38
C ALA A 196 41.01 43.69 13.90
N LYS A 197 40.80 42.59 13.15
CA LYS A 197 41.59 41.35 13.28
C LYS A 197 41.15 40.31 12.24
N ARG A 198 42.15 39.82 11.50
CA ARG A 198 42.17 38.55 10.76
C ARG A 198 41.60 37.42 11.62
N ARG A 199 40.63 36.66 11.09
CA ARG A 199 40.41 35.26 11.48
C ARG A 199 40.47 34.38 10.24
N LYS A 200 41.59 33.66 10.15
CA LYS A 200 41.75 32.46 9.33
C LYS A 200 40.96 31.34 10.01
N ASN A 201 39.96 30.76 9.34
CA ASN A 201 39.47 29.41 9.62
C ASN A 201 39.68 28.61 8.33
N MET A 202 40.76 27.84 8.20
CA MET A 202 40.92 26.45 8.62
C MET A 202 39.99 25.47 7.88
N ALA A 203 40.50 25.03 6.72
CA ALA A 203 40.50 23.65 6.21
C ALA A 203 39.48 22.66 6.80
N GLY A 204 38.35 22.49 6.10
CA GLY A 204 37.56 21.27 6.12
C GLY A 204 37.89 20.40 4.91
N LYS A 205 38.84 19.48 5.06
CA LYS A 205 39.09 18.40 4.08
C LYS A 205 37.91 17.42 4.11
N GLY A 206 36.88 17.68 3.33
CA GLY A 206 35.82 16.72 3.01
C GLY A 206 36.35 15.70 2.00
N LYS A 207 36.70 14.51 2.50
CA LYS A 207 37.18 13.38 1.71
C LYS A 207 36.03 12.86 0.84
N VAL A 208 35.98 13.28 -0.42
CA VAL A 208 35.09 12.72 -1.44
C VAL A 208 35.51 11.26 -1.67
N ARG A 209 34.80 10.34 -1.02
CA ARG A 209 34.87 8.92 -1.37
C ARG A 209 34.14 8.76 -2.69
N SER A 210 34.94 8.73 -3.76
CA SER A 210 34.55 8.20 -5.07
C SER A 210 33.95 6.81 -4.87
N ARG A 211 32.62 6.72 -4.94
CA ARG A 211 31.94 5.44 -5.16
C ARG A 211 32.01 5.22 -6.67
N MET A 212 32.90 4.31 -7.08
CA MET A 212 32.82 3.70 -8.39
C MET A 212 31.42 3.13 -8.57
N ALA A 213 30.69 3.69 -9.54
CA ALA A 213 29.50 3.06 -10.07
C ALA A 213 29.94 1.75 -10.73
N ILE A 214 29.66 0.64 -10.04
CA ILE A 214 29.59 -0.66 -10.67
C ILE A 214 28.36 -0.59 -11.56
N VAL A 215 28.59 -0.49 -12.87
CA VAL A 215 27.57 -0.66 -13.91
C VAL A 215 27.26 -2.15 -13.98
N PRO A 216 26.08 -2.63 -13.58
CA PRO A 216 25.62 -3.93 -14.04
C PRO A 216 25.36 -3.82 -15.54
N LYS A 217 26.31 -4.34 -16.33
CA LYS A 217 26.03 -4.87 -17.66
C LYS A 217 25.13 -6.07 -17.45
N ASP A 218 23.93 -5.98 -18.01
CA ASP A 218 23.00 -7.05 -18.43
C ASP A 218 21.57 -6.56 -18.20
N ALA A 219 21.23 -5.49 -18.91
CA ALA A 219 19.84 -5.15 -19.20
C ALA A 219 19.44 -5.97 -20.43
N GLU A 220 19.02 -7.21 -20.20
CA GLU A 220 18.15 -7.90 -21.15
C GLU A 220 16.77 -7.27 -21.05
N GLU A 221 16.30 -6.69 -22.16
CA GLU A 221 14.93 -6.21 -22.31
C GLU A 221 13.93 -7.38 -22.14
N PRO A 222 13.02 -7.35 -21.16
CA PRO A 222 11.80 -8.12 -21.27
C PRO A 222 10.88 -7.37 -22.22
N THR A 223 10.82 -7.84 -23.47
CA THR A 223 9.74 -7.47 -24.39
C THR A 223 8.41 -7.84 -23.74
N GLU A 224 7.71 -6.82 -23.23
CA GLU A 224 6.37 -6.96 -22.69
C GLU A 224 5.43 -7.43 -23.82
N ARG A 225 5.10 -8.71 -23.76
CA ARG A 225 3.99 -9.31 -24.49
C ARG A 225 2.71 -8.72 -23.93
N ILE A 226 2.21 -7.67 -24.58
CA ILE A 226 0.88 -7.10 -24.32
C ILE A 226 -0.15 -8.24 -24.49
N PRO A 227 -0.94 -8.58 -23.46
CA PRO A 227 -2.06 -9.50 -23.62
C PRO A 227 -3.14 -8.83 -24.47
N ASP A 228 -3.51 -9.50 -25.57
CA ASP A 228 -4.57 -9.12 -26.51
C ASP A 228 -5.90 -8.90 -25.76
N MET A 229 -6.31 -7.65 -25.61
CA MET A 229 -7.59 -7.30 -24.99
C MET A 229 -8.74 -7.60 -25.96
N PRO A 230 -9.79 -8.31 -25.52
CA PRO A 230 -10.96 -8.56 -26.35
C PRO A 230 -11.66 -7.23 -26.67
N LYS A 231 -11.73 -6.91 -27.97
CA LYS A 231 -12.45 -5.76 -28.52
C LYS A 231 -13.90 -5.78 -28.04
N ILE A 232 -14.27 -4.77 -27.26
CA ILE A 232 -15.65 -4.46 -26.89
C ILE A 232 -16.40 -4.20 -28.20
N ARG A 233 -17.21 -5.16 -28.64
CA ARG A 233 -18.13 -4.96 -29.76
C ARG A 233 -19.31 -4.15 -29.26
N ASP A 234 -19.53 -3.03 -29.96
CA ASP A 234 -20.73 -2.22 -29.90
C ASP A 234 -21.99 -3.09 -29.85
N ARG A 235 -22.71 -3.00 -28.72
CA ARG A 235 -24.04 -3.57 -28.57
C ARG A 235 -25.05 -2.43 -28.53
N ARG A 236 -25.11 -1.69 -29.64
CA ARG A 236 -26.21 -0.79 -29.96
C ARG A 236 -27.20 -1.57 -30.83
N LYS A 237 -28.26 -2.06 -30.21
CA LYS A 237 -29.56 -2.49 -30.79
C LYS A 237 -30.45 -2.82 -29.59
N GLU A 238 -31.28 -1.86 -29.20
CA GLU A 238 -32.73 -1.92 -29.41
C GLU A 238 -33.41 -2.88 -28.45
N GLU A 239 -33.96 -2.31 -27.37
CA GLU A 239 -35.19 -2.83 -26.76
C GLU A 239 -35.94 -1.64 -26.19
N VAL A 240 -36.83 -1.09 -27.03
CA VAL A 240 -37.93 -0.22 -26.64
C VAL A 240 -38.96 -1.15 -26.02
N VAL A 241 -39.11 -1.12 -24.70
CA VAL A 241 -40.24 -1.78 -24.01
C VAL A 241 -41.13 -0.67 -23.48
N GLU A 242 -42.10 -0.35 -24.33
CA GLU A 242 -43.52 -0.19 -24.03
C GLU A 242 -43.90 0.17 -22.57
N ALA A 243 -44.35 1.41 -22.40
CA ALA A 243 -44.94 1.92 -21.18
C ALA A 243 -46.34 1.33 -20.96
N GLU A 244 -46.55 0.65 -19.83
CA GLU A 244 -47.88 0.41 -19.29
C GLU A 244 -48.38 1.67 -18.55
N PRO A 245 -49.66 2.06 -18.73
CA PRO A 245 -50.27 3.15 -17.98
C PRO A 245 -50.76 2.68 -16.59
N GLU A 246 -50.47 3.49 -15.56
CA GLU A 246 -50.98 3.30 -14.21
C GLU A 246 -52.52 3.44 -14.14
N PRO A 247 -53.21 2.67 -13.28
CA PRO A 247 -54.61 2.91 -12.96
C PRO A 247 -54.76 4.00 -11.87
N GLU A 248 -55.63 4.97 -12.13
CA GLU A 248 -56.04 5.99 -11.17
C GLU A 248 -56.76 5.37 -9.95
N PRO A 249 -56.59 5.94 -8.74
CA PRO A 249 -57.37 5.55 -7.57
C PRO A 249 -58.72 6.28 -7.52
N GLU A 250 -59.81 5.51 -7.31
CA GLU A 250 -61.12 6.00 -6.84
C GLU A 250 -61.09 6.37 -5.35
#